data_AF-A0A270P752-F1
#
_entry.id   AF-A0A270P752-F1
#
_cell.length_a   1.000
_cell.length_b   1.000
_cell.length_c   1.000
_cell.angle_alpha   90.00
_cell.angle_beta   90.00
_cell.angle_gamma   90.00
#
_symmetry.space_group_name_H-M   'P 1'
#
loop_
_entity.id
_entity.type
_entity.pdbx_description
1 polymer ?
#
loop_
_entity_poly.entity_id
_entity_poly.type
_entity_poly.pdbx_seq_one_letter_code
_entity_poly.pdbx_strand_id
1 'polypeptide(L)'
;MGGQTIAEAKERLSLREFRSWAKFRELRGSLHVGMRVERGFALLASILANKDRDPKKRPEPFSIFDFMPHDSQKPITLEQAMESWA
;
A
#
# COMPACT_ATOMS: atom_id res chain seq x y z
N MET A 1 8.55 17.08 3.72
CA MET A 1 8.35 18.10 2.67
C MET A 1 8.06 19.41 3.39
N GLY A 2 8.68 20.54 3.00
CA GLY A 2 8.38 21.87 3.55
C GLY A 2 8.72 22.12 5.03
N GLY A 3 9.20 21.13 5.78
CA GLY A 3 9.55 21.26 7.19
C GLY A 3 9.61 19.89 7.89
N GLN A 4 9.82 19.91 9.20
CA GLN A 4 9.76 18.72 10.06
C GLN A 4 8.33 18.42 10.51
N THR A 5 7.44 19.42 10.51
CA THR A 5 6.03 19.27 10.89
C THR A 5 5.08 19.56 9.73
N ILE A 6 3.82 19.14 9.88
CA ILE A 6 2.75 19.46 8.91
C ILE A 6 2.49 20.98 8.88
N ALA A 7 2.59 21.67 10.02
CA ALA A 7 2.36 23.11 10.10
C ALA A 7 3.42 23.88 9.30
N GLU A 8 4.70 23.57 9.53
CA GLU A 8 5.81 24.16 8.76
C GLU A 8 5.70 23.85 7.27
N ALA A 9 5.31 22.61 6.93
CA ALA A 9 5.10 22.23 5.55
C ALA A 9 4.00 23.08 4.87
N LYS A 10 2.92 23.41 5.58
CA LYS A 10 1.87 24.28 5.05
C LYS A 10 2.33 25.72 4.88
N GLU A 11 3.17 26.21 5.78
CA GLU A 11 3.66 27.59 5.77
C GLU A 11 4.73 27.82 4.69
N ARG A 12 5.64 26.85 4.50
CA ARG A 12 6.84 27.02 3.66
C ARG A 12 6.75 26.42 2.27
N LEU A 13 5.87 25.44 2.04
CA LEU A 13 5.81 24.74 0.76
C LEU A 13 5.11 25.59 -0.30
N SER A 14 5.83 25.94 -1.36
CA SER A 14 5.24 26.66 -2.49
C SER A 14 4.29 25.78 -3.30
N LEU A 15 3.33 26.39 -4.00
CA LEU A 15 2.41 25.66 -4.89
C LEU A 15 3.15 24.89 -5.98
N ARG A 16 4.26 25.43 -6.50
CA ARG A 16 5.08 24.77 -7.52
C ARG A 16 5.72 23.49 -6.97
N GLU A 17 6.33 23.56 -5.78
CA GLU A 17 6.92 22.38 -5.14
C GLU A 17 5.87 21.35 -4.78
N PHE A 18 4.72 21.78 -4.26
CA PHE A 18 3.60 20.89 -3.99
C PHE A 18 3.19 20.12 -5.25
N ARG A 19 3.04 20.79 -6.40
CA ARG A 19 2.70 20.14 -7.67
C ARG A 19 3.77 19.14 -8.12
N SER A 20 5.05 19.47 -7.96
CA SER A 20 6.15 18.54 -8.24
C SER A 20 6.08 17.28 -7.36
N TRP A 21 5.80 17.45 -6.08
CA TRP A 21 5.63 16.33 -5.14
C TRP A 21 4.37 15.51 -5.41
N ALA A 22 3.27 16.15 -5.83
CA ALA A 22 2.05 15.46 -6.26
C ALA A 22 2.35 14.57 -7.47
N LYS A 23 3.03 15.10 -8.49
CA LYS A 23 3.47 14.33 -9.67
C LYS A 23 4.44 13.20 -9.29
N PHE A 24 5.35 13.45 -8.34
CA PHE A 24 6.23 12.41 -7.83
C PHE A 24 5.43 11.26 -7.18
N ARG A 25 4.43 11.58 -6.35
CA ARG A 25 3.58 10.57 -5.70
C ARG A 25 2.74 9.77 -6.69
N GLU A 26 2.24 10.41 -7.73
CA GLU A 26 1.53 9.73 -8.82
C GLU A 26 2.44 8.71 -9.52
N LEU A 27 3.67 9.10 -9.83
CA LEU A 27 4.61 8.27 -10.58
C LEU A 27 5.34 7.20 -9.74
N ARG A 28 5.44 7.38 -8.42
CA ARG A 28 6.29 6.56 -7.53
C ARG A 28 5.58 6.05 -6.28
N GLY A 29 4.33 6.42 -6.07
CA GLY A 29 3.53 6.01 -4.92
C GLY A 29 3.75 6.84 -3.66
N SER A 30 3.52 6.22 -2.50
CA SER A 30 3.63 6.88 -1.19
C SER A 30 5.01 7.54 -1.00
N LEU A 31 5.08 8.65 -0.28
CA LEU A 31 6.36 9.25 0.14
C LEU A 31 7.08 8.39 1.19
N HIS A 32 6.37 7.46 1.83
CA HIS A 32 6.91 6.57 2.84
C HIS A 32 7.77 5.47 2.19
N VAL A 33 9.09 5.69 2.14
CA VAL A 33 10.03 4.74 1.52
C VAL A 33 9.96 3.36 2.17
N GLY A 34 9.89 3.29 3.51
CA GLY A 34 9.76 2.03 4.26
C GLY A 34 8.60 1.16 3.78
N MET A 35 7.36 1.68 3.75
CA MET A 35 6.20 0.96 3.22
C MET A 35 6.36 0.52 1.76
N ARG A 36 7.07 1.28 0.90
CA ARG A 36 7.32 0.85 -0.49
C ARG A 36 8.24 -0.36 -0.54
N VAL A 37 9.28 -0.36 0.30
CA VAL A 37 10.22 -1.48 0.42
C VAL A 37 9.51 -2.70 1.02
N GLU A 38 8.78 -2.51 2.11
CA GLU A 38 7.97 -3.53 2.77
C GLU A 38 7.00 -4.18 1.79
N ARG A 39 6.29 -3.40 0.97
CA ARG A 39 5.37 -3.92 -0.06
C ARG A 39 6.08 -4.83 -1.08
N GLY A 40 7.30 -4.49 -1.47
CA GLY A 40 8.12 -5.33 -2.36
C GLY A 40 8.50 -6.66 -1.70
N PHE A 41 8.92 -6.63 -0.44
CA PHE A 41 9.21 -7.84 0.33
C PHE A 41 7.98 -8.70 0.59
N ALA A 42 6.84 -8.07 0.89
CA ALA A 42 5.56 -8.75 1.08
C ALA A 42 5.12 -9.50 -0.18
N LEU A 43 5.33 -8.91 -1.37
CA LEU A 43 5.09 -9.59 -2.64
C LEU A 43 5.98 -10.84 -2.78
N LEU A 44 7.28 -10.73 -2.54
CA LEU A 44 8.19 -11.87 -2.59
C LEU A 44 7.81 -12.95 -1.56
N ALA A 45 7.49 -12.56 -0.33
CA ALA A 45 7.04 -13.47 0.71
C ALA A 45 5.74 -14.19 0.32
N SER A 46 4.77 -13.49 -0.29
CA SER A 46 3.54 -14.12 -0.78
C SER A 46 3.78 -15.12 -1.90
N ILE A 47 4.72 -14.84 -2.82
CA ILE A 47 5.07 -15.76 -3.90
C ILE A 47 5.70 -17.03 -3.31
N LEU A 48 6.66 -16.86 -2.39
CA LEU A 48 7.34 -17.97 -1.72
C LEU A 48 6.37 -18.81 -0.89
N ALA A 49 5.49 -18.17 -0.10
CA ALA A 49 4.53 -18.86 0.75
C ALA A 49 3.48 -19.62 -0.09
N ASN A 50 3.06 -19.06 -1.23
CA ASN A 50 2.10 -19.72 -2.11
C ASN A 50 2.69 -20.88 -2.92
N LYS A 51 4.00 -20.88 -3.17
CA LYS A 51 4.68 -21.95 -3.93
C LYS A 51 4.51 -23.32 -3.28
N ASP A 52 4.68 -23.38 -1.96
CA ASP A 52 4.62 -24.63 -1.18
C ASP A 52 3.34 -24.71 -0.32
N ARG A 53 2.32 -23.92 -0.66
CA ARG A 53 1.05 -23.89 0.08
C ARG A 53 0.28 -25.18 -0.13
N ASP A 54 -0.07 -25.84 0.98
CA ASP A 54 -1.00 -26.98 0.99
C ASP A 54 -2.46 -26.49 0.98
N PRO A 55 -3.23 -26.70 -0.12
CA PRO A 55 -4.62 -26.24 -0.23
C PRO A 55 -5.56 -26.87 0.80
N LYS A 56 -5.19 -28.04 1.38
CA LYS A 56 -6.02 -28.70 2.40
C LYS A 56 -5.89 -28.01 3.76
N LYS A 57 -4.70 -27.47 4.08
CA LYS A 57 -4.45 -26.74 5.33
C LYS A 57 -4.82 -25.27 5.22
N ARG A 58 -4.60 -24.66 4.05
CA ARG A 58 -4.98 -23.28 3.76
C ARG A 58 -5.58 -23.20 2.35
N PRO A 59 -6.91 -23.24 2.23
CA PRO A 59 -7.60 -23.15 0.94
C PRO A 59 -7.29 -21.86 0.18
N GLU A 60 -7.18 -20.74 0.90
CA GLU A 60 -6.96 -19.42 0.32
C GLU A 60 -5.47 -19.06 0.16
N PRO A 61 -5.07 -18.42 -0.96
CA PRO A 61 -3.68 -18.02 -1.16
C PRO A 61 -3.25 -16.97 -0.12
N PHE A 62 -1.97 -16.92 0.17
CA PHE A 62 -1.38 -15.78 0.88
C PHE A 62 -1.45 -14.54 0.00
N SER A 63 -2.00 -13.47 0.54
CA SER A 63 -1.99 -12.13 -0.03
C SER A 63 -0.76 -11.37 0.45
N ILE A 64 -0.40 -10.30 -0.26
CA ILE A 64 0.64 -9.38 0.22
C ILE A 64 0.27 -8.77 1.57
N PHE A 65 -1.03 -8.60 1.86
CA PHE A 65 -1.51 -8.02 3.11
C PHE A 65 -1.27 -8.94 4.32
N ASP A 66 -1.11 -10.26 4.12
CA ASP A 66 -0.70 -11.18 5.19
C ASP A 66 0.72 -10.87 5.72
N PHE A 67 1.52 -10.13 4.95
CA PHE A 67 2.91 -9.76 5.27
C PHE A 67 3.11 -8.24 5.43
N MET A 68 2.02 -7.45 5.49
CA MET A 68 2.07 -6.00 5.66
C MET A 68 1.19 -5.57 6.83
N PRO A 69 1.64 -5.70 8.09
CA PRO A 69 0.81 -5.42 9.27
C PRO A 69 0.36 -3.95 9.37
N HIS A 70 1.06 -3.05 8.68
CA HIS A 70 0.80 -1.61 8.69
C HIS A 70 -0.01 -1.12 7.49
N ASP A 71 -0.31 -1.99 6.51
CA ASP A 71 -1.13 -1.65 5.34
C ASP A 71 -2.44 -2.43 5.42
N SER A 72 -3.57 -1.73 5.36
CA SER A 72 -4.88 -2.37 5.34
C SER A 72 -5.31 -2.61 3.91
N GLN A 73 -5.88 -3.79 3.64
CA GLN A 73 -6.54 -4.05 2.37
C GLN A 73 -7.61 -2.98 2.14
N LYS A 74 -7.60 -2.36 0.96
CA LYS A 74 -8.60 -1.35 0.63
C LYS A 74 -9.99 -1.98 0.68
N PRO A 75 -10.98 -1.32 1.29
CA PRO A 75 -12.34 -1.83 1.31
C PRO A 75 -12.83 -1.99 -0.13
N ILE A 76 -13.52 -3.10 -0.39
CA ILE A 76 -14.24 -3.34 -1.64
C ILE A 76 -15.39 -2.33 -1.76
N THR A 77 -15.82 -2.04 -2.99
CA THR A 77 -16.98 -1.16 -3.19
C THR A 77 -18.27 -1.86 -2.75
N LEU A 78 -19.36 -1.09 -2.59
CA LEU A 78 -20.66 -1.65 -2.22
C LEU A 78 -21.13 -2.68 -3.26
N GLU A 79 -20.95 -2.36 -4.54
CA GLU A 79 -21.32 -3.23 -5.66
C GLU A 79 -20.55 -4.55 -5.60
N GLN A 80 -19.23 -4.49 -5.37
CA GLN A 80 -18.38 -5.67 -5.21
C GLN A 80 -18.76 -6.50 -3.98
N ALA A 81 -19.18 -5.84 -2.89
CA ALA A 81 -19.64 -6.55 -1.69
C ALA A 81 -20.95 -7.30 -1.97
N MET A 82 -21.89 -6.68 -2.70
CA MET A 82 -23.14 -7.31 -3.08
C MET A 82 -22.95 -8.53 -3.98
N GLU A 83 -22.00 -8.49 -4.92
CA GLU A 83 -21.64 -9.64 -5.76
C GLU A 83 -21.10 -10.82 -4.95
N SER A 84 -20.37 -10.56 -3.86
CA SER A 84 -19.79 -11.64 -3.02
C SER A 84 -20.83 -12.40 -2.17
N TRP A 85 -22.06 -11.87 -2.07
CA TRP A 85 -23.16 -12.49 -1.32
C TRP A 85 -24.22 -13.14 -2.23
N ALA A 86 -24.15 -12.89 -3.54
CA ALA A 86 -25.06 -13.44 -4.54
C ALA A 86 -24.71 -14.89 -4.88
#